data_AF-A0A953FKA6-F1
#
_entry.id   AF-A0A953FKA6-F1
#
_cell.length_a   1.000
_cell.length_b   1.000
_cell.length_c   1.000
_cell.angle_alpha   90.00
_cell.angle_beta   90.00
_cell.angle_gamma   90.00
#
_symmetry.space_group_name_H-M   'P 1'
#
loop_
_entity.id
_entity.type
_entity.pdbx_description
1 polymer ?
#
loop_
_entity_poly.entity_id
_entity_poly.type
_entity_poly.pdbx_seq_one_letter_code
_entity_poly.pdbx_strand_id
1 'polypeptide(L)' 'MHKLHTLAALLPLTALAQSWAPIGAKWTYSQGYVSSPDSNLAIINAVGDTLLGGRTYTRLEVQGGWFTCHAFL' A
#
# COMPACT_ATOMS: atom_id res chain seq x y z
N MET A 1 0.70 34.42 -35.10
CA MET A 1 -0.11 33.27 -34.65
C MET A 1 0.75 32.37 -33.76
N HIS A 2 0.92 32.68 -32.47
CA HIS A 2 1.86 31.96 -31.59
C HIS A 2 1.38 31.91 -30.13
N LYS A 3 0.16 31.44 -29.86
CA LYS A 3 -0.35 31.33 -28.47
C LYS A 3 -1.12 30.05 -28.17
N LEU A 4 -0.80 28.94 -28.84
CA LEU A 4 -1.53 27.67 -28.64
C LEU A 4 -0.65 26.48 -28.22
N HIS A 5 0.60 26.70 -27.83
CA HIS A 5 1.55 25.59 -27.60
C HIS A 5 1.91 25.37 -26.12
N THR A 6 1.47 26.26 -25.22
CA THR A 6 1.82 26.18 -23.79
C THR A 6 0.97 25.19 -22.99
N LEU A 7 -0.20 24.77 -23.49
CA LEU A 7 -1.10 23.89 -22.74
C LEU A 7 -0.68 22.40 -22.79
N ALA A 8 0.03 21.99 -23.85
CA ALA A 8 0.42 20.58 -24.04
C ALA A 8 1.58 20.14 -23.12
N ALA A 9 2.37 21.08 -22.60
CA ALA A 9 3.54 20.79 -21.78
C ALA A 9 3.20 20.46 -20.30
N LEU A 10 1.95 20.64 -19.87
CA LEU A 10 1.50 20.41 -18.48
C LEU A 10 0.92 19.01 -18.24
N LEU A 11 0.73 18.21 -19.30
CA LEU A 11 0.08 16.90 -19.23
C LEU A 11 0.86 15.81 -18.45
N PRO A 12 2.20 15.81 -18.29
CA PRO A 12 2.85 14.73 -17.54
C PRO A 12 2.85 14.93 -16.01
N LEU A 13 2.46 16.09 -15.47
CA LEU A 13 2.54 16.33 -14.03
C LEU A 13 1.51 15.55 -13.21
N THR A 14 0.41 15.11 -13.81
CA THR A 14 -0.62 14.31 -13.11
C THR A 14 -0.29 12.81 -13.03
N ALA A 15 0.71 12.35 -13.79
CA ALA A 15 1.16 10.95 -13.76
C ALA A 15 1.98 10.60 -12.50
N LEU A 16 2.28 11.58 -11.65
CA LEU A 16 3.01 11.38 -10.38
C LEU A 16 2.08 11.11 -9.19
N ALA A 17 0.84 10.69 -9.42
CA ALA A 17 0.04 10.04 -8.38
C ALA A 17 0.70 8.67 -8.07
N GLN A 18 1.71 8.72 -7.21
CA GLN A 18 2.51 7.57 -6.82
C GLN A 18 1.62 6.58 -6.05
N SER A 19 1.07 5.59 -6.76
CA SER A 19 0.34 4.49 -6.14
C SER A 19 1.33 3.67 -5.33
N TRP A 20 1.19 3.72 -4.00
CA TRP A 20 2.09 3.06 -3.07
C TRP A 20 2.02 1.54 -3.17
N ALA A 21 0.94 1.00 -3.74
CA ALA A 21 0.83 -0.40 -4.09
C ALA A 21 -0.29 -0.65 -5.13
N PRO A 22 0.00 -1.38 -6.23
CA PRO A 22 -1.06 -1.82 -7.13
C PRO A 22 -1.97 -2.86 -6.46
N ILE A 23 -3.23 -2.95 -6.91
CA ILE A 23 -4.14 -4.02 -6.52
C ILE A 23 -3.51 -5.37 -6.85
N GLY A 24 -3.49 -6.28 -5.88
CA GLY A 24 -2.82 -7.58 -5.98
C GLY A 24 -1.37 -7.59 -5.45
N ALA A 25 -0.82 -6.45 -5.05
CA ALA A 25 0.45 -6.42 -4.32
C ALA A 25 0.32 -7.25 -3.03
N LYS A 26 1.34 -8.07 -2.75
CA LYS A 26 1.40 -8.97 -1.60
C LYS A 26 2.70 -8.80 -0.84
N TRP A 27 2.60 -8.65 0.47
CA TRP A 27 3.73 -8.64 1.38
C TRP A 27 3.63 -9.81 2.36
N THR A 28 4.78 -10.40 2.62
CA THR A 28 4.92 -11.55 3.49
C THR A 28 5.92 -11.18 4.58
N TYR A 29 5.50 -11.25 5.85
CA TYR A 29 6.33 -10.89 7.00
C TYR A 29 6.54 -12.09 7.91
N SER A 30 7.77 -12.36 8.30
CA SER A 30 8.09 -13.29 9.37
C SER A 30 8.14 -12.55 10.71
N GLN A 31 7.50 -13.10 11.75
CA GLN A 31 7.71 -12.63 13.11
C GLN A 31 8.93 -13.34 13.71
N GLY A 32 9.93 -12.56 14.10
CA GLY A 32 11.09 -13.06 14.84
C GLY A 32 10.77 -13.20 16.32
N TYR A 33 11.17 -14.31 16.93
CA TYR A 33 11.09 -14.51 18.38
C TYR A 33 12.48 -14.49 19.00
N VAL A 34 12.62 -13.87 20.17
CA VAL A 34 13.84 -14.04 20.98
C VAL A 34 13.82 -15.46 21.56
N SER A 35 14.83 -16.26 21.23
CA SER A 35 15.05 -17.62 21.78
C SER A 35 14.03 -18.70 21.38
N SER A 36 13.27 -18.49 20.30
CA SER A 36 12.38 -19.50 19.71
C SER A 36 12.50 -19.46 18.18
N PRO A 37 12.21 -20.53 17.43
CA PRO A 37 12.15 -20.46 15.98
C PRO A 37 11.19 -19.35 15.53
N ASP A 38 11.59 -18.60 14.51
CA ASP A 38 10.71 -17.66 13.82
C ASP A 38 9.47 -18.41 13.37
N SER A 39 8.31 -17.93 13.79
CA SER A 39 7.03 -18.54 13.43
C SER A 39 5.99 -17.45 13.25
N ASN A 40 5.02 -17.74 12.39
CA ASN A 40 4.00 -16.84 11.86
C ASN A 40 4.48 -15.98 10.68
N LEU A 41 3.88 -16.29 9.52
CA LEU A 41 3.91 -15.51 8.30
C LEU A 41 2.65 -14.64 8.26
N ALA A 42 2.77 -13.33 8.46
CA ALA A 42 1.68 -12.40 8.16
C ALA A 42 1.66 -12.14 6.66
N ILE A 43 0.52 -12.37 6.02
CA ILE A 43 0.31 -12.09 4.59
C ILE A 43 -0.64 -10.91 4.48
N ILE A 44 -0.15 -9.81 3.92
CA ILE A 44 -0.93 -8.59 3.67
C ILE A 44 -1.09 -8.44 2.16
N ASN A 45 -2.33 -8.23 1.70
CA ASN A 45 -2.62 -8.00 0.29
C ASN A 45 -3.27 -6.62 0.10
N ALA A 46 -2.90 -5.93 -0.98
CA ALA A 46 -3.69 -4.82 -1.50
C ALA A 46 -4.87 -5.39 -2.29
N VAL A 47 -6.11 -5.18 -1.82
CA VAL A 47 -7.32 -5.81 -2.39
C VAL A 47 -8.17 -4.86 -3.22
N GLY A 48 -7.86 -3.57 -3.19
CA GLY A 48 -8.63 -2.54 -3.89
C GLY A 48 -8.32 -1.17 -3.34
N ASP A 49 -9.07 -0.19 -3.83
CA ASP A 49 -9.06 1.16 -3.30
C ASP A 49 -10.33 1.42 -2.48
N THR A 50 -10.24 2.36 -1.56
CA THR A 50 -11.36 2.85 -0.76
C THR A 50 -11.34 4.38 -0.68
N LEU A 51 -12.50 4.96 -0.35
CA LEU A 51 -12.67 6.39 -0.15
C LEU A 51 -12.95 6.67 1.33
N LEU A 52 -12.08 7.45 1.96
CA LEU A 52 -12.25 7.92 3.33
C LEU A 52 -12.11 9.45 3.35
N GLY A 53 -13.15 10.16 3.78
CA GLY A 53 -13.15 11.62 3.83
C GLY A 53 -12.85 12.29 2.48
N GLY A 54 -13.31 11.70 1.38
CA GLY A 54 -13.07 12.21 0.01
C GLY A 54 -11.66 11.99 -0.53
N ARG A 55 -10.80 11.26 0.19
CA ARG A 55 -9.46 10.87 -0.25
C ARG A 55 -9.43 9.38 -0.60
N THR A 56 -8.70 9.05 -1.66
CA THR A 56 -8.48 7.67 -2.09
C THR A 56 -7.35 7.04 -1.30
N TYR A 57 -7.55 5.82 -0.82
CA TYR A 57 -6.58 5.01 -0.10
C TYR A 57 -6.55 3.60 -0.66
N THR A 58 -5.39 2.96 -0.68
CA THR A 58 -5.30 1.52 -0.94
C THR A 58 -5.83 0.76 0.28
N ARG A 59 -6.79 -0.13 0.05
CA ARG A 59 -7.31 -1.06 1.06
C ARG A 59 -6.38 -2.27 1.18
N LEU A 60 -5.92 -2.51 2.39
CA LEU A 60 -5.09 -3.67 2.75
C LEU A 60 -5.92 -4.69 3.54
N GLU A 61 -5.73 -5.97 3.26
CA GLU A 61 -6.33 -7.07 4.02
C GLU A 61 -5.27 -8.06 4.48
N VAL A 62 -5.43 -8.52 5.72
CA VAL A 62 -4.61 -9.59 6.29
C VAL A 62 -5.27 -10.92 5.91
N GLN A 63 -4.57 -11.72 5.11
CA GLN A 63 -5.09 -12.99 4.61
C GLN A 63 -4.71 -14.18 5.51
N GLY A 64 -3.67 -14.03 6.32
CA GLY A 64 -3.18 -15.07 7.22
C GLY A 64 -2.08 -14.57 8.15
N GLY A 65 -1.87 -15.30 9.23
CA GLY A 65 -0.95 -14.93 10.31
C GLY A 65 -1.53 -13.93 11.31
N TRP A 66 -0.78 -13.67 12.38
CA TRP A 66 -1.14 -12.70 13.41
C TRP A 66 -0.41 -11.38 13.17
N PHE A 67 -1.13 -10.26 13.28
CA PHE A 67 -0.56 -8.90 13.22
C PHE A 67 -0.41 -8.24 14.60
N THR A 68 -0.68 -8.96 15.69
CA THR A 68 -0.54 -8.42 17.04
C THR A 68 0.93 -8.46 17.43
N CYS A 69 1.61 -7.31 17.40
CA CYS A 69 2.75 -7.11 18.28
C CYS A 69 2.24 -7.33 19.71
N HIS A 70 2.97 -8.12 20.50
CA HIS A 70 2.61 -8.40 21.89
C HIS A 70 2.28 -7.09 22.63
N ALA A 71 1.04 -6.92 23.08
CA ALA A 71 0.77 -6.12 24.26
C ALA A 71 1.14 -7.01 25.44
N PHE A 72 2.35 -6.85 25.96
CA PHE A 72 2.65 -7.39 27.29
C PHE A 72 1.74 -6.66 28.29
N LEU A 73 0.97 -7.47 29.04
CA LEU A 73 0.28 -7.05 30.26
C LEU A 73 1.28 -6.65 31.33
#